data_AF-A0A1J9U374-F1
#
_entry.id   AF-A0A1J9U374-F1
#
_cell.length_a   1.000
_cell.length_b   1.000
_cell.length_c   1.000
_cell.angle_alpha   90.00
_cell.angle_beta   90.00
_cell.angle_gamma   90.00
#
_symmetry.space_group_name_H-M   'P 1'
#
loop_
_entity.id
_entity.type
_entity.pdbx_description
1 polymer ?
#
loop_
_entity_poly.entity_id
_entity_poly.type
_entity_poly.pdbx_seq_one_letter_code
_entity_poly.pdbx_strand_id
1 'polypeptide(L)'
;MHAEIKFIHHVGHIVSDMEAALELYRKLGFVCSPPSYPAMAENEGESLKPFGAANSHAEFLGRFIEIVTVAEKDARIPINAKLVPLQTSPDVLQVIIGKIKRTVDTVSRCLSRYEGAHILCFGTEDADQTATVSNAVESVKTALILYGMLRVTNHTYTIAF
;
A
#
# COMPACT_ATOMS: atom_id res chain seq x y z
N MET A 1 28.51 -10.51 -9.81
CA MET A 1 27.39 -10.89 -8.92
C MET A 1 26.13 -10.87 -9.75
N HIS A 2 25.33 -11.94 -9.71
CA HIS A 2 24.07 -12.01 -10.44
C HIS A 2 22.99 -11.35 -9.59
N ALA A 3 22.17 -10.49 -10.19
CA ALA A 3 20.98 -9.98 -9.53
C ALA A 3 20.01 -11.15 -9.31
N GLU A 4 19.74 -11.50 -8.06
CA GLU A 4 18.88 -12.63 -7.72
C GLU A 4 17.67 -12.17 -6.90
N ILE A 5 16.48 -12.49 -7.42
CA ILE A 5 15.26 -12.47 -6.62
C ILE A 5 15.34 -13.61 -5.63
N LYS A 6 15.28 -13.31 -4.34
CA LYS A 6 15.49 -14.31 -3.28
C LYS A 6 14.20 -14.86 -2.71
N PHE A 7 13.16 -14.04 -2.58
CA PHE A 7 11.91 -14.41 -1.93
C PHE A 7 10.75 -13.51 -2.36
N ILE A 8 9.52 -14.01 -2.16
CA ILE A 8 8.31 -13.18 -2.18
C ILE A 8 8.27 -12.41 -0.86
N HIS A 9 8.29 -11.08 -0.95
CA HIS A 9 8.14 -10.17 0.19
C HIS A 9 6.69 -10.12 0.66
N HIS A 10 5.76 -9.85 -0.26
CA HIS A 10 4.32 -9.91 -0.01
C HIS A 10 3.55 -10.18 -1.31
N VAL A 11 2.27 -10.53 -1.16
CA VAL A 11 1.26 -10.50 -2.22
C VAL A 11 0.26 -9.39 -1.90
N GLY A 12 -0.03 -8.52 -2.86
CA GLY A 12 -1.06 -7.49 -2.70
C GLY A 12 -2.43 -8.04 -3.10
N HIS A 13 -3.39 -7.97 -2.19
CA HIS A 13 -4.78 -8.40 -2.34
C HIS A 13 -5.70 -7.18 -2.29
N ILE A 14 -6.35 -6.86 -3.41
CA ILE A 14 -7.30 -5.76 -3.51
C ILE A 14 -8.71 -6.24 -3.10
N VAL A 15 -9.37 -5.46 -2.24
CA VAL A 15 -10.71 -5.72 -1.71
C VAL A 15 -11.56 -4.46 -1.71
N SER A 16 -12.88 -4.59 -1.89
CA SER A 16 -13.83 -3.47 -1.79
C SER A 16 -14.20 -3.16 -0.34
N ASP A 17 -14.22 -4.17 0.53
CA ASP A 17 -14.53 -4.04 1.95
C ASP A 17 -13.37 -4.55 2.83
N MET A 18 -12.62 -3.61 3.41
CA MET A 18 -11.50 -3.89 4.30
C MET A 18 -11.95 -4.64 5.56
N GLU A 19 -13.08 -4.28 6.16
CA GLU A 19 -13.55 -4.89 7.42
C GLU A 19 -13.90 -6.36 7.19
N ALA A 20 -14.67 -6.63 6.13
CA ALA A 20 -15.07 -7.98 5.75
C ALA A 20 -13.86 -8.85 5.39
N ALA A 21 -12.90 -8.32 4.61
CA ALA A 21 -11.69 -9.05 4.24
C ALA A 21 -10.85 -9.43 5.47
N LEU A 22 -10.64 -8.49 6.40
CA LEU A 22 -9.89 -8.77 7.62
C LEU A 22 -10.61 -9.77 8.51
N GLU A 23 -11.93 -9.74 8.58
CA GLU A 23 -12.70 -10.75 9.30
C GLU A 23 -12.49 -12.15 8.72
N LEU A 24 -12.50 -12.29 7.39
CA LEU A 24 -12.25 -13.58 6.72
C LEU A 24 -10.84 -14.11 7.01
N TYR A 25 -9.81 -13.26 6.92
CA TYR A 25 -8.44 -13.69 7.26
C TYR A 25 -8.31 -14.11 8.73
N ARG A 26 -8.94 -13.39 9.66
CA ARG A 26 -8.96 -13.79 11.08
C ARG A 26 -9.65 -15.15 11.28
N LYS A 27 -10.75 -15.42 10.56
CA LYS A 27 -11.42 -16.74 10.59
C LYS A 27 -10.54 -17.87 10.06
N LEU A 28 -9.65 -17.57 9.12
CA LEU A 28 -8.64 -18.49 8.63
C LEU A 28 -7.44 -18.66 9.58
N GLY A 29 -7.41 -17.95 10.72
CA GLY A 29 -6.37 -18.04 11.74
C GLY A 29 -5.21 -17.06 11.57
N PHE A 30 -5.32 -16.10 10.64
CA PHE A 30 -4.30 -15.06 10.49
C PHE A 30 -4.38 -14.02 11.61
N VAL A 31 -3.21 -13.55 12.02
CA VAL A 31 -3.10 -12.29 12.77
C VAL A 31 -3.15 -11.15 11.77
N CYS A 32 -4.09 -10.22 11.96
CA CYS A 32 -4.23 -9.06 11.09
C CYS A 32 -3.93 -7.76 11.83
N SER A 33 -3.14 -6.88 11.21
CA SER A 33 -2.86 -5.56 11.77
C SER A 33 -4.09 -4.64 11.65
N PRO A 34 -4.28 -3.65 12.55
CA PRO A 34 -5.27 -2.61 12.33
C PRO A 34 -5.00 -1.88 11.01
N PRO A 35 -6.03 -1.63 10.18
CA PRO A 35 -5.81 -1.00 8.89
C PRO A 35 -5.34 0.44 9.04
N SER A 36 -4.47 0.88 8.16
CA SER A 36 -3.96 2.24 8.07
C SER A 36 -4.61 2.96 6.89
N TYR A 37 -5.28 4.07 7.17
CA TYR A 37 -5.95 4.91 6.18
C TYR A 37 -5.20 6.24 6.10
N PRO A 38 -4.47 6.53 5.01
CA PRO A 38 -3.91 7.84 4.81
C PRO A 38 -5.04 8.88 4.79
N ALA A 39 -4.80 10.03 5.40
CA ALA A 39 -5.82 11.05 5.59
C ALA A 39 -5.24 12.45 5.43
N MET A 40 -6.05 13.36 4.88
CA MET A 40 -5.68 14.75 4.62
C MET A 40 -6.86 15.66 4.95
N ALA A 41 -6.57 16.87 5.43
CA ALA A 41 -7.55 17.95 5.53
C ALA A 41 -7.55 18.72 4.20
N GLU A 42 -8.73 19.05 3.66
CA GLU A 42 -8.82 19.84 2.41
C GLU A 42 -8.37 21.29 2.65
N ASN A 43 -8.67 21.83 3.83
CA ASN A 43 -8.27 23.17 4.26
C ASN A 43 -7.63 23.12 5.65
N GLU A 44 -6.83 24.14 5.99
CA GLU A 44 -6.27 24.28 7.33
C GLU A 44 -7.38 24.34 8.40
N GLY A 45 -7.22 23.57 9.47
CA GLY A 45 -8.18 23.51 10.58
C GLY A 45 -9.37 22.57 10.36
N GLU A 46 -9.54 21.97 9.18
CA GLU A 46 -10.57 20.95 8.95
C GLU A 46 -10.19 19.59 9.55
N SER A 47 -11.22 18.77 9.80
CA SER A 47 -11.04 17.36 10.16
C SER A 47 -10.38 16.57 9.03
N LEU A 48 -9.46 15.68 9.38
CA LEU A 48 -8.85 14.74 8.45
C LEU A 48 -9.89 13.83 7.81
N LYS A 49 -9.86 13.71 6.49
CA LYS A 49 -10.67 12.78 5.70
C LYS A 49 -9.75 11.74 5.07
N PRO A 50 -10.20 10.47 4.92
CA PRO A 50 -9.45 9.47 4.18
C PRO A 50 -9.11 9.97 2.78
N PHE A 51 -7.88 9.69 2.34
CA PHE A 51 -7.38 10.09 1.04
C PHE A 51 -6.35 9.08 0.55
N GLY A 52 -6.67 8.35 -0.52
CA GLY A 52 -5.71 7.49 -1.21
C GLY A 52 -6.09 6.02 -1.17
N ALA A 53 -5.12 5.15 -0.89
CA ALA A 53 -5.34 3.73 -0.68
C ALA A 53 -5.03 3.39 0.78
N ALA A 54 -5.93 2.66 1.42
CA ALA A 54 -5.71 2.10 2.75
C ALA A 54 -5.16 0.69 2.64
N ASN A 55 -4.33 0.30 3.60
CA ASN A 55 -3.83 -1.06 3.69
C ASN A 55 -3.93 -1.66 5.10
N SER A 56 -3.88 -2.97 5.15
CA SER A 56 -3.68 -3.79 6.34
C SER A 56 -2.91 -5.02 5.95
N HIS A 57 -2.41 -5.77 6.92
CA HIS A 57 -1.64 -6.98 6.68
C HIS A 57 -2.32 -8.18 7.31
N ALA A 58 -2.34 -9.30 6.59
CA ALA A 58 -2.47 -10.63 7.18
C ALA A 58 -1.07 -11.25 7.26
N GLU A 59 -0.60 -11.52 8.48
CA GLU A 59 0.81 -11.79 8.77
C GLU A 59 1.21 -13.27 8.58
N PHE A 60 2.41 -13.47 8.07
CA PHE A 60 3.20 -14.70 8.10
C PHE A 60 4.51 -14.44 8.87
N LEU A 61 5.34 -15.48 9.07
CA LEU A 61 6.66 -15.29 9.67
C LEU A 61 7.59 -14.46 8.74
N GLY A 62 7.65 -13.16 9.01
CA GLY A 62 8.49 -12.19 8.29
C GLY A 62 7.97 -11.77 6.91
N ARG A 63 6.70 -12.05 6.60
CA ARG A 63 6.03 -11.74 5.32
C ARG A 63 4.56 -11.46 5.58
N PHE A 64 3.85 -10.95 4.59
CA PHE A 64 2.43 -10.67 4.74
C PHE A 64 1.68 -10.73 3.42
N ILE A 65 0.35 -10.83 3.51
CA ILE A 65 -0.54 -10.41 2.44
C ILE A 65 -0.89 -8.96 2.72
N GLU A 66 -0.58 -8.06 1.79
CA GLU A 66 -1.02 -6.67 1.87
C GLU A 66 -2.46 -6.59 1.36
N ILE A 67 -3.40 -6.34 2.25
CA ILE A 67 -4.81 -6.14 1.91
C ILE A 67 -5.00 -4.66 1.64
N VAL A 68 -5.49 -4.31 0.46
CA VAL A 68 -5.56 -2.92 -0.03
C VAL A 68 -6.98 -2.57 -0.47
N THR A 69 -7.43 -1.38 -0.10
CA THR A 69 -8.70 -0.81 -0.60
C THR A 69 -8.56 0.68 -0.89
N VAL A 70 -9.53 1.25 -1.58
CA VAL A 70 -9.60 2.71 -1.81
C VAL A 70 -10.10 3.40 -0.53
N ALA A 71 -9.40 4.45 -0.13
CA ALA A 71 -9.70 5.30 1.02
C ALA A 71 -10.26 6.64 0.54
N GLU A 72 -11.53 6.64 0.11
CA GLU A 72 -12.27 7.83 -0.28
C GLU A 72 -13.11 8.41 0.87
N LYS A 73 -13.64 9.62 0.67
CA LYS A 73 -14.39 10.39 1.67
C LYS A 73 -15.57 9.61 2.29
N ASP A 74 -16.22 8.77 1.49
CA ASP A 74 -17.40 7.98 1.90
C ASP A 74 -17.06 6.49 2.12
N ALA A 75 -15.77 6.14 2.13
CA ALA A 75 -15.35 4.76 2.39
C ALA A 75 -15.75 4.37 3.81
N ARG A 76 -16.29 3.15 3.96
CA ARG A 76 -16.51 2.56 5.28
C ARG A 76 -15.16 2.30 5.93
N ILE A 77 -14.86 3.07 6.97
CA ILE A 77 -13.62 2.92 7.75
C ILE A 77 -13.90 1.97 8.92
N PRO A 78 -13.12 0.89 9.08
CA PRO A 78 -13.21 0.01 10.25
C PRO A 78 -12.97 0.80 11.54
N ILE A 79 -13.70 0.47 12.62
CA ILE A 79 -13.64 1.22 13.89
C ILE A 79 -12.24 1.24 14.53
N ASN A 80 -11.44 0.22 14.28
CA ASN A 80 -10.08 0.11 14.78
C ASN A 80 -9.01 0.64 13.81
N ALA A 81 -9.43 1.27 12.71
CA ALA A 81 -8.51 1.83 11.72
C ALA A 81 -7.70 2.99 12.31
N LYS A 82 -6.46 3.11 11.85
CA LYS A 82 -5.58 4.24 12.14
C LYS A 82 -5.67 5.24 11.00
N LEU A 83 -6.16 6.43 11.27
CA LEU A 83 -6.02 7.56 10.34
C LEU A 83 -4.57 8.07 10.41
N VAL A 84 -3.88 8.07 9.27
CA VAL A 84 -2.48 8.48 9.16
C VAL A 84 -2.42 9.83 8.44
N PRO A 85 -2.15 10.94 9.15
CA PRO A 85 -2.11 12.25 8.54
C PRO A 85 -0.98 12.35 7.51
N LEU A 86 -1.31 12.77 6.28
CA LEU A 86 -0.32 13.09 5.26
C LEU A 86 0.26 14.48 5.54
N GLN A 87 1.44 14.51 6.14
CA GLN A 87 2.16 15.73 6.48
C GLN A 87 3.57 15.69 5.88
N THR A 88 3.89 16.68 5.05
CA THR A 88 5.23 16.88 4.46
C THR A 88 5.40 18.35 4.08
N SER A 89 6.60 18.76 3.66
CA SER A 89 6.82 20.08 3.08
C SER A 89 5.94 20.29 1.83
N PRO A 90 5.45 21.53 1.58
CA PRO A 90 4.59 21.83 0.44
C PRO A 90 5.16 21.41 -0.92
N ASP A 91 6.48 21.57 -1.11
CA ASP A 91 7.17 21.23 -2.37
C ASP A 91 7.10 19.75 -2.73
N VAL A 92 7.04 18.87 -1.71
CA VAL A 92 6.98 17.42 -1.89
C VAL A 92 5.53 16.92 -1.90
N LEU A 93 4.62 17.66 -1.25
CA LEU A 93 3.22 17.28 -1.06
C LEU A 93 2.51 17.01 -2.39
N GLN A 94 2.67 17.90 -3.37
CA GLN A 94 2.01 17.74 -4.68
C GLN A 94 2.51 16.51 -5.44
N VAL A 95 3.80 16.20 -5.34
CA VAL A 95 4.38 14.99 -5.94
C VAL A 95 3.80 13.73 -5.29
N ILE A 96 3.68 13.72 -3.96
CA ILE A 96 3.07 12.61 -3.22
C ILE A 96 1.60 12.45 -3.58
N ILE A 97 0.81 13.54 -3.59
CA ILE A 97 -0.60 13.52 -4.00
C ILE A 97 -0.75 12.92 -5.40
N GLY A 98 0.09 13.33 -6.35
CA GLY A 98 0.08 12.78 -7.71
C GLY A 98 0.38 11.28 -7.77
N LYS A 99 1.28 10.78 -6.91
CA LYS A 99 1.54 9.33 -6.78
C LYS A 99 0.34 8.60 -6.19
N ILE A 100 -0.22 9.10 -5.08
CA ILE A 100 -1.40 8.53 -4.42
C ILE A 100 -2.57 8.39 -5.39
N LYS A 101 -2.85 9.44 -6.18
CA LYS A 101 -3.92 9.41 -7.18
C LYS A 101 -3.73 8.29 -8.21
N ARG A 102 -2.50 8.07 -8.69
CA ARG A 102 -2.19 6.95 -9.61
C ARG A 102 -2.36 5.58 -8.95
N THR A 103 -2.01 5.45 -7.67
CA THR A 103 -2.25 4.23 -6.89
C THR A 103 -3.76 3.98 -6.77
N VAL A 104 -4.54 5.00 -6.42
CA VAL A 104 -6.02 4.93 -6.38
C VAL A 104 -6.58 4.51 -7.74
N ASP A 105 -6.18 5.16 -8.84
CA ASP A 105 -6.65 4.80 -10.19
C ASP A 105 -6.35 3.33 -10.52
N THR A 106 -5.20 2.83 -10.08
CA THR A 106 -4.81 1.43 -10.27
C THR A 106 -5.70 0.49 -9.47
N VAL A 107 -5.91 0.78 -8.18
CA VAL A 107 -6.76 -0.03 -7.31
C VAL A 107 -8.21 -0.01 -7.79
N SER A 108 -8.76 1.17 -8.09
CA SER A 108 -10.12 1.33 -8.61
C SER A 108 -10.34 0.59 -9.94
N ARG A 109 -9.34 0.59 -10.84
CA ARG A 109 -9.39 -0.18 -12.09
C ARG A 109 -9.31 -1.70 -11.86
N CYS A 110 -8.65 -2.15 -10.80
CA CYS A 110 -8.72 -3.56 -10.41
C CYS A 110 -10.10 -3.88 -9.87
N LEU A 111 -10.62 -3.09 -8.91
CA LEU A 111 -11.93 -3.29 -8.30
C LEU A 111 -13.09 -3.27 -9.30
N SER A 112 -12.99 -2.49 -10.37
CA SER A 112 -14.00 -2.50 -11.45
C SER A 112 -14.02 -3.81 -12.26
N ARG A 113 -13.02 -4.68 -12.08
CA ARG A 113 -12.86 -5.95 -12.79
C ARG A 113 -12.88 -7.15 -11.86
N TYR A 114 -12.27 -7.05 -10.68
CA TYR A 114 -12.11 -8.13 -9.71
C TYR A 114 -11.67 -7.65 -8.31
N GLU A 115 -11.98 -8.47 -7.30
CA GLU A 115 -11.24 -8.53 -6.04
C GLU A 115 -10.23 -9.67 -6.12
N GLY A 116 -9.02 -9.49 -5.57
CA GLY A 116 -8.00 -10.53 -5.60
C GLY A 116 -6.56 -10.04 -5.68
N ALA A 117 -5.65 -10.99 -5.93
CA ALA A 117 -4.23 -10.72 -6.05
C ALA A 117 -3.95 -9.82 -7.27
N HIS A 118 -3.24 -8.71 -7.06
CA HIS A 118 -2.94 -7.74 -8.12
C HIS A 118 -1.43 -7.52 -8.33
N ILE A 119 -0.62 -7.80 -7.32
CA ILE A 119 0.85 -7.65 -7.38
C ILE A 119 1.55 -8.70 -6.51
N LEU A 120 2.72 -9.14 -6.97
CA LEU A 120 3.70 -9.87 -6.16
C LEU A 120 4.92 -8.97 -6.00
N CYS A 121 5.30 -8.71 -4.75
CA CYS A 121 6.52 -7.97 -4.44
C CYS A 121 7.63 -8.96 -4.10
N PHE A 122 8.81 -8.77 -4.68
CA PHE A 122 9.96 -9.64 -4.50
C PHE A 122 11.08 -8.90 -3.74
N GLY A 123 11.72 -9.62 -2.82
CA GLY A 123 12.90 -9.14 -2.10
C GLY A 123 14.20 -9.46 -2.84
N THR A 124 15.11 -8.49 -2.84
CA THR A 124 16.48 -8.60 -3.36
C THR A 124 17.45 -7.85 -2.44
N GLU A 125 18.71 -8.27 -2.44
CA GLU A 125 19.79 -7.62 -1.67
C GLU A 125 20.31 -6.36 -2.36
N ASP A 126 20.17 -6.28 -3.69
CA ASP A 126 20.58 -5.13 -4.51
C ASP A 126 19.47 -4.77 -5.49
N ALA A 127 18.63 -3.80 -5.09
CA ALA A 127 17.48 -3.37 -5.87
C ALA A 127 17.90 -2.69 -7.19
N ASP A 128 19.00 -1.94 -7.19
CA ASP A 128 19.46 -1.19 -8.37
C ASP A 128 20.04 -2.14 -9.43
N GLN A 129 20.85 -3.10 -9.00
CA GLN A 129 21.35 -4.13 -9.90
C GLN A 129 20.20 -5.01 -10.43
N THR A 130 19.25 -5.37 -9.56
CA THR A 130 18.08 -6.16 -9.96
C THR A 130 17.19 -5.42 -10.95
N ALA A 131 16.98 -4.12 -10.76
CA ALA A 131 16.25 -3.30 -11.70
C ALA A 131 16.96 -3.21 -13.06
N THR A 132 18.28 -3.02 -13.05
CA THR A 132 19.09 -2.97 -14.28
C THR A 132 18.96 -4.23 -15.11
N VAL A 133 19.12 -5.40 -14.48
CA VAL A 133 18.99 -6.70 -15.18
C VAL A 133 17.56 -6.94 -15.66
N SER A 134 16.56 -6.61 -14.84
CA SER A 134 15.15 -6.82 -15.19
C SER A 134 14.70 -5.93 -16.35
N ASN A 135 15.14 -4.67 -16.40
CA ASN A 135 14.81 -3.74 -17.49
C ASN A 135 15.45 -4.12 -18.84
N ALA A 136 16.46 -5.00 -18.83
CA ALA A 136 17.01 -5.55 -20.06
C ALA A 136 16.05 -6.58 -20.71
N VAL A 137 15.01 -7.03 -20.00
CA VAL A 137 13.95 -7.90 -20.53
C VAL A 137 12.82 -7.01 -21.06
N GLU A 138 12.61 -7.04 -22.38
CA GLU A 138 11.69 -6.12 -23.09
C GLU A 138 10.24 -6.11 -22.54
N SER A 139 9.79 -7.23 -21.98
CA SER A 139 8.45 -7.38 -21.40
C SER A 139 8.35 -7.01 -19.92
N VAL A 140 9.48 -6.71 -19.26
CA VAL A 140 9.53 -6.39 -17.83
C VAL A 140 9.75 -4.90 -17.66
N LYS A 141 8.76 -4.23 -17.09
CA LYS A 141 8.92 -2.86 -16.57
C LYS A 141 9.13 -2.94 -15.08
N THR A 142 10.29 -2.53 -14.59
CA THR A 142 10.48 -2.42 -13.15
C THR A 142 9.94 -1.09 -12.65
N ALA A 143 9.06 -1.15 -11.66
CA ALA A 143 8.84 -0.02 -10.78
C ALA A 143 9.63 -0.27 -9.50
N LEU A 144 10.56 0.62 -9.17
CA LEU A 144 11.11 0.65 -7.83
C LEU A 144 9.99 1.15 -6.92
N ILE A 145 9.30 0.22 -6.25
CA ILE A 145 8.42 0.57 -5.14
C ILE A 145 9.36 0.97 -4.01
N LEU A 146 9.77 2.24 -3.99
CA LEU A 146 10.20 2.83 -2.75
C LEU A 146 8.99 2.75 -1.83
N TYR A 147 9.08 1.88 -0.83
CA TYR A 147 8.36 2.12 0.39
C TYR A 147 8.79 3.50 0.88
N GLY A 148 7.98 4.50 0.58
CA GLY A 148 8.10 5.79 1.21
C GLY A 148 7.77 5.57 2.67
N MET A 149 8.79 5.36 3.50
CA MET A 149 8.66 5.53 4.94
C MET A 149 8.22 6.97 5.17
N LEU A 150 6.91 7.20 5.34
CA LEU A 150 6.47 8.43 5.96
C LEU A 150 6.84 8.28 7.44
N ARG A 151 8.01 8.80 7.84
CA ARG A 151 8.32 9.02 9.26
C ARG A 151 7.42 10.13 9.76
N VAL A 152 6.23 9.77 10.22
CA VAL A 152 5.41 10.61 11.10
C VAL A 152 5.64 10.08 12.50
N THR A 153 6.51 10.78 13.25
CA THR A 153 6.77 10.63 14.69
C THR A 153 6.80 9.19 15.24
N ASN A 154 8.00 8.66 15.49
CA ASN A 154 8.31 7.41 16.23
C ASN A 154 7.64 6.10 15.77
N HIS A 155 6.87 6.09 14.67
CA HIS A 155 6.29 4.86 14.11
C HIS A 155 6.50 4.79 12.58
N THR A 156 6.84 3.59 12.10
CA THR A 156 7.04 3.31 10.68
C THR A 156 5.68 2.99 10.05
N TYR A 157 5.22 3.81 9.11
CA TYR A 157 4.04 3.52 8.29
C TYR A 157 4.48 3.19 6.86
N THR A 158 3.95 2.08 6.36
CA THR A 158 4.17 1.60 5.00
C THR A 158 3.02 2.11 4.13
N ILE A 159 3.26 3.17 3.36
CA ILE A 159 2.35 3.56 2.28
C ILE A 159 2.93 2.96 1.00
N ALA A 160 2.29 1.91 0.48
CA ALA A 160 2.59 1.40 -0.85
C ALA A 160 2.10 2.46 -1.86
N PHE A 161 3.03 2.95 -2.70
CA PHE A 161 2.72 3.81 -3.84
C PHE A 161 2.79 3.00 -5.13
#